data_AF-A0A7Z9UAR9-F1
#
_entry.id   AF-A0A7Z9UAR9-F1
#
_cell.length_a   1.000
_cell.length_b   1.000
_cell.length_c   1.000
_cell.angle_alpha   90.00
_cell.angle_beta   90.00
_cell.angle_gamma   90.00
#
_symmetry.space_group_name_H-M   'P 1'
#
loop_
_entity.id
_entity.type
_entity.pdbx_description
1 polymer ?
#
loop_
_entity_poly.entity_id
_entity_poly.type
_entity_poly.pdbx_seq_one_letter_code
_entity_poly.pdbx_strand_id
1 'polypeptide(L)'
;MHLCSHLGVHKTPHTKNQHQDHKQAQLSPGNSVPDLVVDSFEFDPAFPKAGERVFMDITVKNQGAGAASAFQVGLDGTGFPLREKKLDFLEPQGEKTVRFGPVTMKPGSYSYTATADSRHEVTESEEGNNWQYTWLNIDDPFPPRV
;
A
#
# COMPACT_ATOMS: atom_id res chain seq x y z
N MET A 1 50.67 65.95 18.98
CA MET A 1 49.33 65.33 19.04
C MET A 1 49.53 63.83 19.08
N HIS A 2 49.13 63.22 20.21
CA HIS A 2 48.88 61.79 20.52
C HIS A 2 49.67 60.71 19.74
N LEU A 3 50.76 60.12 20.28
CA LEU A 3 50.85 58.97 21.22
C LEU A 3 50.15 57.69 20.68
N CYS A 4 50.91 56.67 20.26
CA CYS A 4 51.37 55.49 21.06
C CYS A 4 50.35 54.33 21.02
N SER A 5 50.68 53.04 21.02
CA SER A 5 51.92 52.27 21.09
C SER A 5 51.59 50.81 20.74
N HIS A 6 52.60 50.07 20.30
CA HIS A 6 52.63 48.61 20.27
C HIS A 6 52.57 48.01 21.69
N LEU A 7 52.14 46.75 21.80
CA LEU A 7 52.51 45.66 22.74
C LEU A 7 51.33 44.65 22.74
N GLY A 8 51.41 43.34 22.82
CA GLY A 8 52.46 42.35 23.10
C GLY A 8 51.78 40.96 23.24
N VAL A 9 52.58 39.90 23.17
CA VAL A 9 52.24 38.46 23.02
C VAL A 9 51.69 37.81 24.31
N HIS A 10 50.80 36.80 24.22
CA HIS A 10 50.62 35.77 25.27
C HIS A 10 50.10 34.40 24.75
N LYS A 11 50.53 33.32 25.42
CA LYS A 11 50.37 31.87 25.14
C LYS A 11 48.98 31.27 25.49
N THR A 12 48.71 30.08 24.93
CA THR A 12 47.58 29.10 25.03
C THR A 12 47.07 28.71 26.44
N PRO A 13 45.80 28.25 26.67
CA PRO A 13 45.41 26.81 26.56
C PRO A 13 43.91 26.48 26.25
N HIS A 14 43.62 25.19 25.98
CA HIS A 14 42.28 24.56 25.92
C HIS A 14 41.44 24.77 27.19
N THR A 15 40.11 25.01 27.09
CA THR A 15 39.09 24.31 27.94
C THR A 15 37.60 24.54 27.56
N LYS A 16 36.85 23.41 27.61
CA LYS A 16 35.44 23.17 28.03
C LYS A 16 34.22 23.72 27.24
N ASN A 17 33.64 22.79 26.46
CA ASN A 17 32.23 22.34 26.46
C ASN A 17 31.16 23.28 27.08
N GLN A 18 30.24 23.75 26.24
CA GLN A 18 28.86 24.05 26.61
C GLN A 18 27.98 23.34 25.58
N HIS A 19 27.27 22.31 26.01
CA HIS A 19 26.10 21.80 25.32
C HIS A 19 25.12 22.97 25.18
N GLN A 20 24.84 23.39 23.95
CA GLN A 20 23.55 24.00 23.66
C GLN A 20 22.80 23.06 22.74
N ASP A 21 21.77 22.50 23.35
CA ASP A 21 20.70 21.69 22.79
C ASP A 21 20.07 22.44 21.62
N HIS A 22 20.57 22.18 20.42
CA HIS A 22 19.79 22.38 19.21
C HIS A 22 19.57 20.99 18.63
N LYS A 23 18.72 20.22 19.31
CA LYS A 23 17.88 19.21 18.67
C LYS A 23 17.05 19.96 17.62
N GLN A 24 17.68 20.28 16.49
CA GLN A 24 16.97 20.44 15.25
C GLN A 24 16.35 19.07 15.01
N ALA A 25 15.10 18.91 15.44
CA ALA A 25 14.20 18.01 14.76
C ALA A 25 14.19 18.52 13.31
N GLN A 26 15.06 17.97 12.48
CA GLN A 26 14.91 18.04 11.06
C GLN A 26 13.60 17.33 10.76
N LEU A 27 12.50 18.07 10.79
CA LEU A 27 11.35 17.75 9.96
C LEU A 27 11.87 17.92 8.54
N SER A 28 12.53 16.89 8.01
CA SER A 28 12.58 16.75 6.56
C SER A 28 11.13 16.84 6.11
N PRO A 29 10.76 17.64 5.09
CA PRO A 29 9.57 17.32 4.33
C PRO A 29 9.90 15.99 3.63
N GLY A 30 9.88 14.90 4.40
CA GLY A 30 9.94 13.56 3.85
C GLY A 30 8.71 13.50 3.00
N ASN A 31 8.91 13.45 1.69
CA ASN A 31 7.84 13.38 0.71
C ASN A 31 6.83 12.35 1.22
N SER A 32 5.70 12.83 1.72
CA SER A 32 4.63 11.98 2.21
C SER A 32 4.03 11.36 0.96
N VAL A 33 4.58 10.21 0.57
CA VAL A 33 4.14 9.44 -0.60
C VAL A 33 3.22 8.30 -0.15
N PRO A 34 2.20 7.96 -0.96
CA PRO A 34 1.39 6.78 -0.74
C PRO A 34 2.18 5.49 -0.89
N ASP A 35 1.63 4.41 -0.34
CA ASP A 35 2.10 3.03 -0.53
C ASP A 35 0.86 2.13 -0.47
N LEU A 36 0.32 1.76 -1.62
CA LEU A 36 -0.91 1.03 -1.80
C LEU A 36 -0.61 -0.47 -1.86
N VAL A 37 -1.24 -1.21 -0.96
CA VAL A 37 -1.15 -2.66 -0.91
C VAL A 37 -2.55 -3.27 -0.95
N VAL A 38 -2.65 -4.47 -1.50
CA VAL A 38 -3.83 -5.32 -1.26
C VAL A 38 -3.63 -6.02 0.09
N ASP A 39 -4.32 -5.53 1.12
CA ASP A 39 -4.21 -6.02 2.50
C ASP A 39 -4.97 -7.34 2.70
N SER A 40 -6.17 -7.46 2.11
CA SER A 40 -6.93 -8.71 2.12
C SER A 40 -7.66 -8.98 0.81
N PHE A 41 -7.86 -10.28 0.54
CA PHE A 41 -8.65 -10.76 -0.58
C PHE A 41 -9.46 -11.96 -0.09
N GLU A 42 -10.77 -11.75 0.06
CA GLU A 42 -11.71 -12.73 0.60
C GLU A 42 -12.80 -13.09 -0.41
N PHE A 43 -13.32 -14.31 -0.28
CA PHE A 43 -14.44 -14.80 -1.06
C PHE A 43 -15.68 -14.90 -0.17
N ASP A 44 -16.83 -14.54 -0.73
CA ASP A 44 -18.12 -14.71 -0.07
C ASP A 44 -19.09 -15.47 -0.99
N PRO A 45 -19.43 -16.74 -0.67
CA PRO A 45 -18.99 -17.48 0.51
C PRO A 45 -17.52 -17.93 0.42
N ALA A 46 -16.87 -18.16 1.57
CA ALA A 46 -15.46 -18.57 1.64
C ALA A 46 -15.20 -19.97 1.05
N PHE A 47 -16.22 -20.84 1.07
CA PHE A 47 -16.16 -22.22 0.55
C PHE A 47 -17.36 -22.46 -0.39
N PRO A 48 -17.34 -21.87 -1.58
CA PRO A 48 -18.47 -21.93 -2.50
C PRO A 48 -18.61 -23.29 -3.18
N LYS A 49 -19.85 -23.66 -3.47
CA LYS A 49 -20.19 -24.82 -4.30
C LYS A 49 -20.54 -24.38 -5.71
N ALA A 50 -20.42 -25.31 -6.66
CA ALA A 50 -20.81 -25.05 -8.03
C ALA A 50 -22.27 -24.57 -8.13
N GLY A 51 -22.49 -23.49 -8.89
CA GLY A 51 -23.80 -22.85 -9.04
C GLY A 51 -24.10 -21.74 -8.02
N GLU A 52 -23.30 -21.56 -6.97
CA GLU A 52 -23.46 -20.45 -6.03
C GLU A 52 -23.00 -19.11 -6.64
N ARG A 53 -23.50 -18.02 -6.05
CA ARG A 53 -23.04 -16.66 -6.38
C ARG A 53 -21.88 -16.33 -5.46
N VAL A 54 -20.71 -16.15 -6.03
CA VAL A 54 -19.49 -15.79 -5.30
C VAL A 54 -19.18 -14.33 -5.52
N PHE A 55 -18.94 -13.62 -4.43
CA PHE A 55 -18.37 -12.28 -4.42
C PHE A 55 -16.92 -12.32 -3.98
N MET A 56 -16.17 -11.30 -4.39
CA MET A 56 -14.75 -11.15 -4.09
C MET A 56 -14.55 -9.79 -3.45
N ASP A 57 -14.16 -9.78 -2.18
CA ASP A 57 -13.91 -8.58 -1.41
C ASP A 57 -12.41 -8.34 -1.34
N ILE A 58 -11.96 -7.21 -1.90
CA ILE A 58 -10.56 -6.83 -1.96
C ILE A 58 -10.38 -5.60 -1.07
N THR A 59 -9.62 -5.72 0.01
CA THR A 59 -9.28 -4.59 0.87
C THR A 59 -7.95 -4.02 0.43
N VAL A 60 -7.99 -2.76 0.00
CA VAL A 60 -6.80 -1.98 -0.32
C VAL A 60 -6.46 -1.09 0.86
N LYS A 61 -5.18 -1.02 1.20
CA LYS A 61 -4.66 -0.18 2.27
C LYS A 61 -3.58 0.73 1.71
N ASN A 62 -3.59 1.99 2.13
CA ASN A 62 -2.48 2.90 1.94
C ASN A 62 -1.60 2.84 3.20
N GLN A 63 -0.56 2.03 3.20
CA GLN A 63 0.39 1.93 4.31
C GLN A 63 1.46 3.04 4.31
N GLY A 64 1.36 3.98 3.36
CA GLY A 64 2.24 5.13 3.24
C GLY A 64 1.84 6.31 4.12
N ALA A 65 2.70 7.34 4.13
CA ALA A 65 2.45 8.58 4.86
C ALA A 65 1.76 9.66 4.00
N GLY A 66 1.73 9.47 2.68
CA GLY A 66 1.02 10.32 1.71
C GLY A 66 -0.38 9.84 1.41
N ALA A 67 -1.25 10.75 0.97
CA ALA A 67 -2.59 10.40 0.52
C ALA A 67 -2.58 9.99 -0.96
N ALA A 68 -3.26 8.89 -1.29
CA ALA A 68 -3.42 8.46 -2.67
C ALA A 68 -4.59 9.21 -3.33
N SER A 69 -4.34 9.76 -4.52
CA SER A 69 -5.39 10.29 -5.40
C SER A 69 -6.27 9.17 -5.97
N ALA A 70 -7.06 9.46 -7.00
CA ALA A 70 -7.86 8.44 -7.65
C ALA A 70 -6.98 7.37 -8.33
N PHE A 71 -7.37 6.10 -8.18
CA PHE A 71 -6.74 4.95 -8.82
C PHE A 71 -7.76 3.83 -9.11
N GLN A 72 -7.36 2.83 -9.91
CA GLN A 72 -8.17 1.64 -10.17
C GLN A 72 -7.71 0.44 -9.33
N VAL A 73 -8.66 -0.29 -8.75
CA VAL A 73 -8.43 -1.63 -8.22
C VAL A 73 -8.76 -2.62 -9.32
N GLY A 74 -7.76 -3.36 -9.78
CA GLY A 74 -7.88 -4.42 -10.77
C GLY A 74 -8.12 -5.78 -10.13
N LEU A 75 -8.93 -6.59 -10.80
CA LEU A 75 -9.14 -8.01 -10.49
C LEU A 75 -9.07 -8.80 -11.78
N ASP A 76 -8.04 -9.64 -11.89
CA ASP A 76 -7.86 -10.61 -12.95
C ASP A 76 -7.90 -12.03 -12.40
N GLY A 77 -8.22 -12.98 -13.28
CA GLY A 77 -8.25 -14.38 -12.88
C GLY A 77 -8.80 -15.30 -13.96
N THR A 78 -8.81 -16.58 -13.62
CA THR A 78 -9.32 -17.62 -14.52
C THR A 78 -10.84 -17.51 -14.65
N GLY A 79 -11.32 -17.30 -15.89
CA GLY A 79 -12.76 -17.36 -16.20
C GLY A 79 -13.46 -16.01 -16.42
N PHE A 80 -12.78 -14.87 -16.27
CA PHE A 80 -13.31 -13.57 -16.73
C PHE A 80 -12.19 -12.61 -17.18
N PRO A 81 -12.50 -11.64 -18.07
CA PRO A 81 -11.55 -10.57 -18.40
C PRO A 81 -11.32 -9.64 -17.19
N LEU A 82 -10.18 -8.94 -17.18
CA LEU A 82 -9.85 -7.92 -16.17
C LEU A 82 -11.06 -7.05 -15.83
N ARG A 83 -11.35 -6.92 -14.54
CA ARG A 83 -12.37 -6.02 -14.01
C ARG A 83 -11.67 -4.95 -13.19
N GLU A 84 -12.17 -3.73 -13.30
CA GLU A 84 -11.61 -2.59 -12.58
C GLU A 84 -12.72 -1.86 -11.81
N LYS A 85 -12.36 -1.33 -10.64
CA LYS A 85 -13.21 -0.44 -9.86
C LYS A 85 -12.39 0.73 -9.35
N LYS A 86 -12.94 1.93 -9.53
CA LYS A 86 -12.28 3.16 -9.13
C LYS A 86 -12.42 3.40 -7.63
N LEU A 87 -11.32 3.78 -7.00
CA LEU A 87 -11.32 4.47 -5.70
C LEU A 87 -10.87 5.91 -5.95
N ASP A 88 -11.65 6.87 -5.48
CA ASP A 88 -11.39 8.29 -5.76
C ASP A 88 -10.24 8.86 -4.93
N PHE A 89 -10.00 8.29 -3.75
CA PHE A 89 -9.04 8.78 -2.78
C PHE A 89 -8.84 7.76 -1.64
N LEU A 90 -7.64 7.69 -1.09
CA LEU A 90 -7.35 6.92 0.12
C LEU A 90 -6.37 7.68 1.03
N GLU A 91 -6.82 8.00 2.25
CA GLU A 91 -6.01 8.69 3.26
C GLU A 91 -4.73 7.90 3.61
N PRO A 92 -3.68 8.56 4.13
CA PRO A 92 -2.53 7.87 4.71
C PRO A 92 -2.98 6.91 5.82
N GLN A 93 -2.41 5.71 5.86
CA GLN A 93 -2.81 4.62 6.78
C GLN A 93 -4.28 4.17 6.64
N GLY A 94 -5.02 4.69 5.65
CA GLY A 94 -6.42 4.35 5.41
C GLY A 94 -6.59 3.04 4.65
N GLU A 95 -7.76 2.43 4.79
CA GLU A 95 -8.14 1.20 4.08
C GLU A 95 -9.54 1.31 3.49
N LYS A 96 -9.79 0.55 2.43
CA LYS A 96 -11.11 0.44 1.81
C LYS A 96 -11.31 -0.89 1.11
N THR A 97 -12.46 -1.50 1.37
CA THR A 97 -12.87 -2.74 0.70
C THR A 97 -13.69 -2.46 -0.56
N VAL A 98 -13.32 -3.12 -1.65
CA VAL A 98 -13.97 -3.08 -2.95
C VAL A 98 -14.51 -4.47 -3.28
N ARG A 99 -15.83 -4.55 -3.48
CA ARG A 99 -16.52 -5.81 -3.76
C ARG A 99 -16.74 -6.05 -5.25
N PHE A 100 -16.29 -7.17 -5.79
CA PHE A 100 -16.54 -7.63 -7.15
C PHE A 100 -17.57 -8.77 -7.20
N GLY A 101 -18.16 -8.98 -8.38
CA GLY A 101 -19.13 -10.05 -8.62
C GLY A 101 -20.60 -9.58 -8.55
N PRO A 102 -21.55 -10.52 -8.38
CA PRO A 102 -21.29 -11.94 -8.20
C PRO A 102 -20.78 -12.62 -9.48
N VAL A 103 -20.13 -13.77 -9.32
CA VAL A 103 -19.82 -14.72 -10.40
C VAL A 103 -20.35 -16.11 -10.04
N THR A 104 -20.63 -16.93 -11.05
CA THR A 104 -21.01 -18.33 -10.87
C THR A 104 -20.08 -19.19 -11.69
N MET A 105 -19.55 -20.24 -11.06
CA MET A 105 -18.45 -21.02 -11.58
C MET A 105 -18.78 -22.52 -11.57
N LYS A 106 -18.13 -23.27 -12.46
CA LYS A 106 -18.19 -24.74 -12.46
C LYS A 106 -17.23 -25.30 -11.39
N PRO A 107 -17.37 -26.58 -10.99
CA PRO A 107 -16.39 -27.21 -10.12
C PRO A 107 -14.97 -27.07 -10.67
N GLY A 108 -14.00 -26.80 -9.80
CA GLY A 108 -12.61 -26.60 -10.18
C GLY A 108 -11.87 -25.63 -9.27
N SER A 109 -10.57 -25.46 -9.55
CA SER A 109 -9.71 -24.51 -8.87
C SER A 109 -9.41 -23.31 -9.77
N TYR A 110 -9.55 -22.11 -9.21
CA TYR A 110 -9.40 -20.85 -9.93
C TYR A 110 -8.39 -19.97 -9.20
N SER A 111 -7.45 -19.39 -9.95
CA SER A 111 -6.54 -18.37 -9.46
C SER A 111 -7.06 -16.97 -9.75
N TYR A 112 -6.84 -16.08 -8.80
CA TYR A 112 -7.14 -14.66 -8.92
C TYR A 112 -5.96 -13.82 -8.46
N THR A 113 -5.79 -12.68 -9.11
CA THR A 113 -4.86 -11.63 -8.71
C THR A 113 -5.65 -10.34 -8.55
N ALA A 114 -5.43 -9.68 -7.42
CA ALA A 114 -5.92 -8.35 -7.15
C ALA A 114 -4.73 -7.39 -7.23
N THR A 115 -4.94 -6.21 -7.81
CA THR A 115 -3.91 -5.17 -7.93
C THR A 115 -4.50 -3.82 -7.55
N ALA A 116 -4.00 -3.21 -6.49
CA ALA A 116 -4.21 -1.81 -6.20
C ALA A 116 -3.46 -0.98 -7.25
N ASP A 117 -4.04 0.15 -7.65
CA ASP A 117 -3.54 0.99 -8.74
C ASP A 117 -3.15 0.22 -10.02
N SER A 118 -4.06 -0.59 -10.54
CA SER A 118 -3.81 -1.46 -11.71
C SER A 118 -3.43 -0.74 -13.01
N ARG A 119 -3.47 0.59 -13.02
CA ARG A 119 -3.10 1.46 -14.15
C ARG A 119 -1.85 2.30 -13.89
N HIS A 120 -1.23 2.15 -12.71
CA HIS A 120 -0.06 2.92 -12.28
C HIS A 120 -0.31 4.43 -12.37
N GLU A 121 -1.46 4.89 -11.85
CA GLU A 121 -1.90 6.28 -11.84
C GLU A 121 -1.32 7.08 -10.66
N VAL A 122 -0.97 6.41 -9.56
CA VAL A 122 -0.42 6.99 -8.34
C VAL A 122 1.07 6.66 -8.28
N THR A 123 1.91 7.67 -7.99
CA THR A 123 3.32 7.42 -7.69
C THR A 123 3.48 7.10 -6.22
N GLU A 124 4.07 5.95 -5.93
CA GLU A 124 4.15 5.37 -4.60
C GLU A 124 5.60 5.25 -4.11
N SER A 125 5.79 4.92 -2.83
CA SER A 125 7.13 4.62 -2.31
C SER A 125 7.68 3.28 -2.80
N GLU A 126 6.80 2.33 -3.07
CA GLU A 126 7.08 1.02 -3.62
C GLU A 126 5.94 0.70 -4.59
N GLU A 127 6.28 0.36 -5.84
CA GLU A 127 5.30 0.06 -6.90
C GLU A 127 5.13 -1.46 -7.07
N GLY A 128 6.04 -2.24 -6.46
CA GLY A 128 6.12 -3.69 -6.63
C GLY A 128 5.24 -4.50 -5.66
N ASN A 129 4.58 -3.86 -4.69
CA ASN A 129 3.85 -4.49 -3.59
C ASN A 129 2.32 -4.31 -3.68
N ASN A 130 1.81 -3.79 -4.79
CA ASN A 130 0.41 -3.44 -4.95
C ASN A 130 -0.50 -4.63 -5.26
N TRP A 131 0.01 -5.86 -5.27
CA TRP A 131 -0.70 -7.02 -5.76
C TRP A 131 -0.71 -8.18 -4.76
N GLN A 132 -1.78 -8.96 -4.81
CA GLN A 132 -1.94 -10.19 -4.06
C GLN A 132 -2.61 -11.25 -4.93
N TYR A 133 -2.24 -12.51 -4.75
CA TYR A 133 -2.82 -13.65 -5.45
C TYR A 133 -3.46 -14.62 -4.47
N THR A 134 -4.55 -15.26 -4.89
CA THR A 134 -5.25 -16.26 -4.10
C THR A 134 -5.91 -17.32 -4.98
N TRP A 135 -6.34 -18.41 -4.36
CA TRP A 135 -7.01 -19.53 -5.01
C TRP A 135 -8.41 -19.71 -4.43
N LEU A 136 -9.36 -20.03 -5.30
CA LEU A 136 -10.70 -20.43 -4.94
C LEU A 136 -10.98 -21.83 -5.46
N ASN A 137 -11.30 -22.74 -4.55
CA ASN A 137 -11.83 -24.04 -4.92
C ASN A 137 -13.37 -24.00 -4.95
N ILE A 138 -13.95 -24.45 -6.05
CA ILE A 138 -15.38 -24.64 -6.20
C ILE A 138 -15.66 -26.13 -6.07
N ASP A 139 -16.36 -26.51 -5.00
CA ASP A 139 -16.70 -27.90 -4.74
C ASP A 139 -17.79 -28.39 -5.71
N ASP A 140 -17.67 -29.64 -6.15
CA ASP A 140 -18.74 -30.33 -6.88
C ASP A 140 -19.78 -30.89 -5.89
N PRO A 141 -21.02 -30.37 -5.87
CA PRO A 141 -22.05 -30.92 -4.99
C PRO A 141 -22.50 -32.34 -5.41
N PHE A 142 -22.14 -32.81 -6.61
CA PHE A 142 -22.56 -34.10 -7.15
C PHE A 142 -21.37 -34.89 -7.74
N PRO A 143 -20.46 -35.42 -6.90
CA PRO A 143 -19.39 -36.28 -7.39
C PRO A 143 -19.96 -37.52 -8.13
N PRO A 144 -19.23 -38.07 -9.12
CA PRO A 144 -19.66 -39.27 -9.82
C PRO A 144 -20.00 -40.39 -8.83
N ARG A 145 -21.16 -41.03 -9.01
CA ARG A 145 -21.49 -42.24 -8.26
C ARG A 145 -20.62 -43.38 -8.80
N VAL A 146 -19.69 -43.86 -7.97
CA VAL A 146 -18.89 -45.08 -8.23
C VAL A 146 -19.68 -46.34 -7.92
#